data_AF-A0A926BEB4-F1
#
_entry.id   AF-A0A926BEB4-F1
#
_cell.length_a   1.000
_cell.length_b   1.000
_cell.length_c   1.000
_cell.angle_alpha   90.00
_cell.angle_beta   90.00
_cell.angle_gamma   90.00
#
_symmetry.space_group_name_H-M   'P 1'
#
loop_
_entity.id
_entity.type
_entity.pdbx_description
1 polymer ?
#
loop_
_entity_poly.entity_id
_entity_poly.type
_entity_poly.pdbx_seq_one_letter_code
_entity_poly.pdbx_strand_id
1 'polypeptide(L)'
;WGNLLLTATIIALGANSLNLLDTRPGRAQFGFFVVFALPVTVATFLALYKLRYIQPGLLPDDVRFYTPAGVLLGPLVVAAAMEWWSDARGKAMMGDTGSNLLGATGALAAAVTLPLAGRIGLLIVLLAINLIAERYSINALIEKNRLLGAFDRALGVRGRG
;
A
#
# COMPACT_ATOMS: atom_id res chain seq x y z
N TRP A 1 15.34 -3.62 19.54
CA TRP A 1 14.56 -4.81 19.15
C TRP A 1 13.11 -4.50 18.74
N GLY A 2 12.30 -3.82 19.56
CA GLY A 2 10.87 -3.57 19.23
C GLY A 2 10.60 -2.89 17.88
N ASN A 3 11.40 -1.89 17.50
CA ASN A 3 11.25 -1.21 16.20
C ASN A 3 11.54 -2.15 15.01
N LEU A 4 12.56 -3.01 15.14
CA LEU A 4 12.92 -4.01 14.13
C LEU A 4 11.80 -5.05 13.96
N LEU A 5 11.25 -5.55 15.07
CA LEU A 5 10.14 -6.50 15.05
C LEU A 5 8.91 -5.89 14.40
N LEU A 6 8.53 -4.66 14.80
CA LEU A 6 7.40 -3.95 14.20
C LEU A 6 7.57 -3.79 12.68
N THR A 7 8.73 -3.33 12.23
CA THR A 7 9.02 -3.15 10.80
C THR A 7 8.98 -4.48 10.05
N ALA A 8 9.61 -5.53 10.58
CA ALA A 8 9.59 -6.85 9.97
C ALA A 8 8.17 -7.41 9.84
N THR A 9 7.34 -7.26 10.88
CA THR A 9 5.94 -7.68 10.86
C THR A 9 5.13 -6.89 9.83
N ILE A 10 5.30 -5.55 9.76
CA ILE A 10 4.62 -4.72 8.76
C ILE A 10 5.01 -5.14 7.33
N ILE A 11 6.29 -5.41 7.07
CA ILE A 11 6.76 -5.85 5.74
C ILE A 11 6.17 -7.21 5.37
N ALA A 12 6.24 -8.19 6.29
CA ALA A 12 5.73 -9.54 6.05
C ALA A 12 4.22 -9.55 5.82
N LEU A 13 3.45 -8.86 6.68
CA LEU A 13 2.01 -8.73 6.52
C LEU A 13 1.64 -7.90 5.29
N GLY A 14 2.46 -6.91 4.92
CA GLY A 14 2.25 -6.07 3.73
C GLY A 14 2.35 -6.87 2.44
N ALA A 15 3.39 -7.69 2.30
CA ALA A 15 3.54 -8.64 1.20
C ALA A 15 2.32 -9.58 1.12
N ASN A 16 2.00 -10.24 2.23
CA ASN A 16 0.89 -11.18 2.27
C ASN A 16 -0.46 -10.50 1.99
N SER A 17 -0.69 -9.28 2.47
CA SER A 17 -1.94 -8.54 2.25
C SER A 17 -2.19 -8.23 0.78
N LEU A 18 -1.18 -7.78 0.03
CA LEU A 18 -1.38 -7.53 -1.40
C LEU A 18 -1.53 -8.84 -2.17
N ASN A 19 -0.81 -9.89 -1.80
CA ASN A 19 -0.99 -11.22 -2.37
C ASN A 19 -2.42 -11.74 -2.16
N LEU A 20 -2.99 -11.55 -0.97
CA LEU A 20 -4.39 -11.89 -0.67
C LEU A 20 -5.40 -11.08 -1.49
N LEU A 21 -5.06 -9.82 -1.81
CA LEU A 21 -5.90 -8.96 -2.65
C LEU A 21 -5.77 -9.29 -4.15
N ASP A 22 -4.69 -9.93 -4.58
CA ASP A 22 -4.41 -10.32 -5.97
C ASP A 22 -5.22 -11.54 -6.45
N THR A 23 -6.51 -11.53 -6.14
CA THR A 23 -7.46 -12.59 -6.55
C THR A 23 -8.34 -12.15 -7.71
N ARG A 24 -8.36 -10.85 -8.04
CA ARG A 24 -9.06 -10.29 -9.19
C ARG A 24 -8.30 -9.07 -9.71
N PRO A 25 -8.43 -8.76 -11.01
CA PRO A 25 -7.70 -7.65 -11.60
C PRO A 25 -8.11 -6.30 -10.98
N GLY A 26 -7.12 -5.44 -10.75
CA GLY A 26 -7.23 -4.09 -10.19
C GLY A 26 -7.16 -4.01 -8.66
N ARG A 27 -7.35 -5.13 -7.94
CA ARG A 27 -7.46 -5.11 -6.48
C ARG A 27 -6.14 -4.94 -5.75
N ALA A 28 -5.11 -5.68 -6.14
CA ALA A 28 -3.79 -5.60 -5.50
C ALA A 28 -3.22 -4.19 -5.63
N GLN A 29 -3.33 -3.59 -6.82
CA GLN A 29 -2.90 -2.21 -7.07
C GLN A 29 -3.76 -1.20 -6.30
N PHE A 30 -5.08 -1.37 -6.25
CA PHE A 30 -5.94 -0.49 -5.43
C PHE A 30 -5.55 -0.57 -3.94
N GLY A 31 -5.31 -1.79 -3.43
CA GLY A 31 -4.79 -2.02 -2.10
C GLY A 31 -3.45 -1.32 -1.87
N PHE A 32 -2.51 -1.43 -2.82
CA PHE A 32 -1.23 -0.73 -2.77
C PHE A 32 -1.40 0.79 -2.62
N PHE A 33 -2.24 1.39 -3.47
CA PHE A 33 -2.46 2.84 -3.45
C PHE A 33 -3.09 3.32 -2.15
N VAL A 34 -4.13 2.64 -1.67
CA VAL A 34 -4.88 3.06 -0.48
C VAL A 34 -4.13 2.77 0.82
N VAL A 35 -3.51 1.59 0.93
CA VAL A 35 -2.90 1.13 2.19
C VAL A 35 -1.48 1.67 2.36
N PHE A 36 -0.73 1.86 1.26
CA PHE A 36 0.67 2.28 1.33
C PHE A 36 0.92 3.64 0.66
N ALA A 37 0.64 3.79 -0.63
CA ALA A 37 1.11 4.95 -1.38
C ALA A 37 0.50 6.27 -0.88
N LEU A 38 -0.82 6.32 -0.64
CA LEU A 38 -1.52 7.51 -0.18
C LEU A 38 -1.09 7.93 1.25
N PRO A 39 -1.12 7.05 2.28
CA PRO A 39 -0.68 7.42 3.62
C PRO A 39 0.76 7.94 3.67
N VAL A 40 1.66 7.32 2.90
CA VAL A 40 3.05 7.73 2.85
C VAL A 40 3.23 9.06 2.12
N THR A 41 2.52 9.28 1.01
CA THR A 41 2.53 10.56 0.29
C THR A 41 2.02 11.69 1.19
N VAL A 42 0.92 11.47 1.90
CA VAL A 42 0.36 12.45 2.85
C VAL A 42 1.35 12.73 3.98
N ALA A 43 1.92 11.69 4.61
CA ALA A 43 2.90 11.87 5.68
C ALA A 43 4.14 12.65 5.21
N THR A 44 4.63 12.35 4.01
CA THR A 44 5.75 13.07 3.38
C THR A 44 5.40 14.53 3.15
N PHE A 45 4.24 14.82 2.55
CA PHE A 45 3.80 16.19 2.31
C PHE A 45 3.66 16.99 3.61
N LEU A 46 3.07 16.39 4.65
CA LEU A 46 2.94 17.03 5.97
C LEU A 46 4.30 17.29 6.61
N ALA A 47 5.25 16.36 6.50
CA ALA A 47 6.61 16.55 7.00
C ALA A 47 7.32 17.71 6.28
N LEU A 48 7.25 17.75 4.94
CA LEU A 48 7.83 18.82 4.13
C LEU A 48 7.17 20.18 4.43
N TYR A 49 5.85 20.22 4.60
CA TYR A 49 5.12 21.42 4.96
C TYR A 49 5.58 21.97 6.33
N LYS A 50 5.69 21.09 7.35
CA LYS A 50 6.18 21.48 8.67
C LYS A 50 7.60 22.06 8.61
N LEU A 51 8.51 21.40 7.86
CA LEU A 51 9.88 21.87 7.68
C LEU A 51 9.94 23.24 6.97
N ARG A 52 9.11 23.44 5.94
CA ARG A 52 9.10 24.67 5.13
C ARG A 52 8.51 25.87 5.86
N TYR A 53 7.41 25.69 6.60
CA TYR A 53 6.60 26.81 7.10
C TYR A 53 6.60 26.96 8.62
N ILE A 54 6.77 25.88 9.37
CA ILE A 54 6.67 25.90 10.84
C ILE A 54 8.06 25.95 11.50
N GLN A 55 9.05 25.27 10.91
CA GLN A 55 10.43 25.24 11.40
C GLN A 55 11.46 25.63 10.33
N PRO A 56 11.31 26.81 9.68
CA PRO A 56 12.26 27.27 8.67
C PRO A 56 13.62 27.57 9.32
N GLY A 57 14.60 26.70 9.11
CA GLY A 57 15.95 26.82 9.69
C GLY A 57 16.60 25.49 10.07
N LEU A 58 15.83 24.41 10.16
CA LEU A 58 16.31 23.06 10.45
C LEU A 58 16.59 22.24 9.17
N LEU A 59 17.06 22.89 8.10
CA LEU A 59 17.46 22.21 6.87
C LEU A 59 18.98 22.27 6.71
N PRO A 60 19.75 21.38 7.37
CA PRO A 60 21.08 21.05 6.88
C PRO A 60 20.96 20.40 5.48
N ASP A 61 22.01 20.52 4.65
CA ASP A 61 22.02 20.08 3.24
C ASP A 61 21.73 18.58 3.05
N ASP A 62 21.78 17.81 4.13
CA ASP A 62 21.43 16.40 4.26
C ASP A 62 19.91 16.13 4.29
N VAL A 63 19.04 17.12 4.48
CA VAL A 63 17.58 16.90 4.48
C VAL A 63 17.01 16.59 3.09
N ARG A 64 17.80 16.81 2.04
CA ARG A 64 17.56 16.18 0.73
C ARG A 64 17.48 14.65 0.81
N PHE A 65 18.13 14.02 1.79
CA PHE A 65 18.09 12.58 2.05
C PHE A 65 16.93 12.11 2.93
N TYR A 66 16.14 13.01 3.56
CA TYR A 66 14.85 12.68 4.21
C TYR A 66 13.66 12.65 3.23
N THR A 67 13.94 12.59 1.92
CA THR A 67 12.99 12.17 0.87
C THR A 67 13.00 10.66 0.51
N PRO A 68 13.38 9.70 1.39
CA PRO A 68 13.51 8.30 0.99
C PRO A 68 12.15 7.67 0.68
N ALA A 69 11.07 8.22 1.24
CA ALA A 69 9.70 7.85 0.88
C ALA A 69 9.41 8.04 -0.62
N GLY A 70 9.80 9.20 -1.17
CA GLY A 70 9.60 9.53 -2.58
C GLY A 70 10.55 8.78 -3.51
N VAL A 71 11.78 8.50 -3.07
CA VAL A 71 12.75 7.67 -3.83
C VAL A 71 12.31 6.21 -3.88
N LEU A 72 11.74 5.67 -2.81
CA LEU A 72 11.25 4.29 -2.77
C LEU A 72 9.87 4.14 -3.42
N LEU A 73 8.93 5.05 -3.15
CA LEU A 73 7.57 4.95 -3.69
C LEU A 73 7.40 5.51 -5.09
N GLY A 74 8.19 6.50 -5.51
CA GLY A 74 8.05 7.11 -6.84
C GLY A 74 8.13 6.07 -7.96
N PRO A 75 9.19 5.25 -8.03
CA PRO A 75 9.31 4.18 -9.01
C PRO A 75 8.19 3.14 -8.89
N LEU A 76 7.76 2.79 -7.66
CA LEU A 76 6.71 1.79 -7.43
C LEU A 76 5.33 2.29 -7.83
N VAL A 77 5.02 3.56 -7.56
CA VAL A 77 3.80 4.24 -8.00
C VAL A 77 3.74 4.30 -9.51
N VAL A 78 4.86 4.62 -10.16
CA VAL A 78 4.96 4.61 -11.63
C VAL A 78 4.77 3.20 -12.18
N ALA A 79 5.46 2.20 -11.63
CA ALA A 79 5.32 0.80 -12.05
C ALA A 79 3.87 0.31 -11.89
N ALA A 80 3.27 0.51 -10.71
CA ALA A 80 1.87 0.16 -10.45
C ALA A 80 0.90 0.89 -11.39
N ALA A 81 1.15 2.16 -11.69
CA ALA A 81 0.31 2.94 -12.61
C ALA A 81 0.45 2.48 -14.08
N MET A 82 1.64 2.07 -14.51
CA MET A 82 1.87 1.54 -15.86
C MET A 82 1.18 0.19 -16.04
N GLU A 83 1.24 -0.67 -15.03
CA GLU A 83 0.60 -1.99 -15.05
C GLU A 83 -0.92 -1.93 -14.86
N TRP A 84 -1.45 -0.82 -14.31
CA TRP A 84 -2.88 -0.63 -14.09
C TRP A 84 -3.71 -0.87 -15.33
N TRP A 85 -3.25 -0.42 -16.48
CA TRP A 85 -4.00 -0.60 -17.72
C TRP A 85 -4.12 -2.06 -18.15
N SER A 86 -3.05 -2.84 -18.03
CA SER A 86 -3.04 -4.26 -18.37
C SER A 86 -3.80 -5.08 -17.34
N ASP A 87 -3.62 -4.76 -16.06
CA ASP A 87 -4.23 -5.45 -14.93
C ASP A 87 -5.74 -5.16 -14.88
N ALA A 88 -6.16 -3.89 -14.86
CA ALA A 88 -7.59 -3.53 -14.85
C ALA A 88 -8.37 -4.04 -16.07
N ARG A 89 -7.71 -4.38 -17.19
CA ARG A 89 -8.34 -4.99 -18.37
C ARG A 89 -8.36 -6.52 -18.35
N GLY A 90 -7.81 -7.15 -17.32
CA GLY A 90 -7.67 -8.60 -17.20
C GLY A 90 -6.74 -9.22 -18.26
N LYS A 91 -5.82 -8.43 -18.84
CA LYS A 91 -4.88 -8.91 -19.86
C LYS A 91 -3.61 -9.51 -19.26
N ALA A 92 -3.28 -9.06 -18.06
CA ALA A 92 -2.24 -9.59 -17.19
C ALA A 92 -2.78 -9.55 -15.77
N MET A 93 -2.26 -10.41 -14.90
CA MET A 93 -2.42 -10.27 -13.45
C MET A 93 -1.05 -10.00 -12.85
N MET A 94 -1.00 -9.22 -11.78
CA MET A 94 0.23 -8.87 -11.07
C MET A 94 1.01 -10.12 -10.61
N GLY A 95 0.29 -11.16 -10.18
CA GLY A 95 0.84 -12.43 -9.74
C GLY A 95 1.59 -12.32 -8.42
N ASP A 96 1.90 -13.48 -7.83
CA ASP A 96 2.53 -13.58 -6.51
C ASP A 96 3.85 -12.78 -6.41
N THR A 97 4.65 -12.75 -7.49
CA THR A 97 5.91 -12.00 -7.50
C THR A 97 5.66 -10.49 -7.43
N GLY A 98 4.76 -9.96 -8.25
CA GLY A 98 4.49 -8.52 -8.30
C GLY A 98 3.76 -8.04 -7.05
N SER A 99 2.80 -8.82 -6.55
CA SER A 99 1.98 -8.45 -5.40
C SER A 99 2.78 -8.49 -4.09
N ASN A 100 3.60 -9.53 -3.88
CA ASN A 100 4.51 -9.58 -2.73
C ASN A 100 5.57 -8.48 -2.80
N LEU A 101 6.14 -8.20 -3.98
CA LEU A 101 7.13 -7.14 -4.15
C LEU A 101 6.54 -5.77 -3.83
N LEU A 102 5.39 -5.42 -4.42
CA LEU A 102 4.70 -4.15 -4.13
C LEU A 102 4.29 -4.05 -2.65
N GLY A 103 3.80 -5.14 -2.08
CA GLY A 103 3.35 -5.18 -0.69
C GLY A 103 4.51 -4.98 0.28
N ALA A 104 5.61 -5.71 0.10
CA ALA A 104 6.80 -5.60 0.93
C ALA A 104 7.46 -4.22 0.83
N THR A 105 7.61 -3.71 -0.40
CA THR A 105 8.28 -2.43 -0.64
C THR A 105 7.42 -1.23 -0.23
N GLY A 106 6.11 -1.28 -0.48
CA GLY A 106 5.15 -0.29 0.03
C GLY A 106 5.10 -0.26 1.56
N ALA A 107 5.11 -1.45 2.19
CA ALA A 107 5.16 -1.58 3.65
C ALA A 107 6.49 -1.09 4.24
N LEU A 108 7.63 -1.35 3.58
CA LEU A 108 8.93 -0.79 3.97
C LEU A 108 8.92 0.74 3.88
N ALA A 109 8.43 1.30 2.76
CA ALA A 109 8.29 2.75 2.59
C ALA A 109 7.42 3.36 3.71
N ALA A 110 6.32 2.71 4.07
CA ALA A 110 5.48 3.12 5.18
C ALA A 110 6.20 3.01 6.54
N ALA A 111 6.96 1.95 6.78
CA ALA A 111 7.69 1.75 8.02
C ALA A 111 8.82 2.77 8.25
N VAL A 112 9.43 3.29 7.18
CA VAL A 112 10.47 4.32 7.28
C VAL A 112 9.92 5.75 7.29
N THR A 113 8.69 5.96 6.80
CA THR A 113 8.09 7.31 6.66
C THR A 113 7.08 7.64 7.74
N LEU A 114 6.24 6.68 8.14
CA LEU A 114 5.16 6.94 9.05
C LEU A 114 5.68 7.12 10.49
N PRO A 115 5.15 8.10 11.25
CA PRO A 115 5.40 8.17 12.68
C PRO A 115 4.88 6.91 13.36
N LEU A 116 5.29 6.66 14.62
CA LEU A 116 4.91 5.45 15.35
C LEU A 116 3.39 5.19 15.33
N ALA A 117 2.58 6.23 15.57
CA ALA A 117 1.12 6.12 15.52
C ALA A 117 0.60 5.64 14.15
N GLY A 118 1.19 6.13 13.05
CA GLY A 118 0.84 5.70 11.70
C GLY A 118 1.24 4.25 11.42
N ARG A 119 2.39 3.81 11.94
CA ARG A 119 2.84 2.40 11.83
C ARG A 119 1.97 1.45 12.62
N ILE A 120 1.52 1.83 13.81
CA ILE A 120 0.57 1.04 14.59
C ILE A 120 -0.79 0.98 13.88
N GLY A 121 -1.27 2.10 13.34
CA GLY A 121 -2.50 2.12 12.53
C GLY A 121 -2.40 1.21 11.31
N LEU A 122 -1.28 1.26 10.58
CA LEU A 122 -1.02 0.37 9.46
C LEU A 122 -0.98 -1.10 9.88
N LEU A 123 -0.28 -1.42 10.98
CA LEU A 123 -0.23 -2.78 11.52
C LEU A 123 -1.64 -3.32 11.81
N ILE A 124 -2.51 -2.52 12.42
CA ILE A 124 -3.90 -2.90 12.69
C ILE A 124 -4.65 -3.21 11.40
N VAL A 125 -4.52 -2.36 10.37
CA VAL A 125 -5.14 -2.59 9.06
C VAL A 125 -4.63 -3.89 8.42
N LEU A 126 -3.31 -4.10 8.41
CA LEU A 126 -2.72 -5.30 7.83
C LEU A 126 -3.13 -6.56 8.60
N LEU A 127 -3.12 -6.53 9.93
CA LEU A 127 -3.61 -7.64 10.75
C LEU A 127 -5.09 -7.93 10.47
N ALA A 128 -5.93 -6.90 10.35
CA ALA A 128 -7.34 -7.07 10.02
C ALA A 128 -7.51 -7.77 8.66
N ILE A 129 -6.80 -7.34 7.62
CA ILE A 129 -6.85 -7.98 6.30
C ILE A 129 -6.46 -9.47 6.41
N ASN A 130 -5.35 -9.78 7.07
CA ASN A 130 -4.83 -11.14 7.20
C ASN A 130 -5.80 -12.04 8.00
N LEU A 131 -6.26 -11.59 9.17
CA LEU A 131 -7.18 -12.35 10.01
C LEU A 131 -8.55 -12.57 9.37
N ILE A 132 -9.05 -11.57 8.62
CA ILE A 132 -10.29 -11.70 7.86
C ILE A 132 -10.12 -12.76 6.76
N ALA A 133 -9.00 -12.73 6.04
CA ALA A 133 -8.72 -13.67 4.96
C ALA A 133 -8.54 -15.12 5.44
N GLU A 134 -8.06 -15.33 6.67
CA GLU A 134 -7.98 -16.68 7.27
C GLU A 134 -9.35 -17.32 7.50
N ARG A 135 -10.38 -16.52 7.80
CA ARG A 135 -11.71 -17.01 8.19
C ARG A 135 -12.73 -16.92 7.06
N TYR A 136 -12.57 -15.95 6.16
CA TYR A 136 -13.56 -15.61 5.16
C TYR A 136 -12.90 -15.35 3.81
N SER A 137 -13.59 -15.75 2.73
CA SER A 137 -13.21 -15.30 1.40
C SER A 137 -13.45 -13.80 1.26
N ILE A 138 -12.42 -13.04 0.91
CA ILE A 138 -12.52 -11.59 0.60
C ILE A 138 -13.58 -11.36 -0.49
N ASN A 139 -13.68 -12.25 -1.48
CA ASN A 139 -14.72 -12.20 -2.51
C ASN A 139 -16.13 -12.28 -1.93
N ALA A 140 -16.39 -13.25 -1.05
CA ALA A 140 -17.70 -13.43 -0.44
C ALA A 140 -18.10 -12.21 0.41
N LEU A 141 -17.15 -11.59 1.10
CA LEU A 141 -17.38 -10.36 1.88
C LEU A 141 -17.74 -9.17 0.99
N ILE A 142 -17.03 -9.00 -0.13
CA ILE A 142 -17.28 -7.95 -1.11
C ILE A 142 -18.65 -8.15 -1.78
N GLU A 143 -19.01 -9.39 -2.14
CA GLU A 143 -20.29 -9.70 -2.79
C GLU A 143 -21.49 -9.50 -1.87
N LYS A 144 -21.33 -9.73 -0.55
CA LYS A 144 -22.36 -9.48 0.44
C LYS A 144 -22.63 -7.98 0.68
N ASN A 145 -21.68 -7.10 0.36
CA ASN A 145 -21.81 -5.66 0.59
C ASN A 145 -22.00 -4.89 -0.72
N ARG A 146 -23.15 -4.22 -0.87
CA ARG A 146 -23.51 -3.49 -2.11
C ARG A 146 -22.51 -2.40 -2.48
N LEU A 147 -21.95 -1.69 -1.50
CA LEU A 147 -21.00 -0.59 -1.73
C LEU A 147 -19.62 -1.15 -2.13
N LEU A 148 -19.09 -2.10 -1.36
CA LEU A 148 -17.81 -2.73 -1.68
C LEU A 148 -17.86 -3.43 -3.03
N GLY A 149 -18.95 -4.13 -3.33
CA GLY A 149 -19.16 -4.74 -4.63
C GLY A 149 -19.27 -3.73 -5.78
N ALA A 150 -19.80 -2.53 -5.53
CA ALA A 150 -19.85 -1.47 -6.54
C ALA A 150 -18.44 -0.90 -6.82
N PHE A 151 -17.65 -0.65 -5.78
CA PHE A 151 -16.25 -0.25 -5.93
C PHE A 151 -15.43 -1.32 -6.64
N ASP A 152 -15.54 -2.58 -6.21
CA ASP A 152 -14.84 -3.72 -6.81
C ASP A 152 -15.08 -3.83 -8.32
N ARG A 153 -16.33 -3.60 -8.75
CA ARG A 153 -16.70 -3.60 -10.18
C ARG A 153 -16.11 -2.43 -10.97
N ALA A 154 -15.75 -1.34 -10.31
CA ALA A 154 -15.15 -0.18 -10.94
C ALA A 154 -13.63 -0.30 -11.10
N LEU A 155 -12.98 -1.22 -10.37
CA LEU A 155 -11.52 -1.38 -10.39
C LEU A 155 -11.01 -2.11 -11.64
N GLY A 156 -11.81 -2.99 -12.26
CA GLY A 156 -11.36 -3.77 -13.41
C GLY A 156 -12.49 -4.47 -14.18
N VAL A 157 -12.18 -4.90 -15.41
CA VAL A 157 -13.11 -5.57 -16.32
C VAL A 157 -13.42 -6.97 -15.80
N ARG A 158 -14.70 -7.28 -15.65
CA ARG A 158 -15.15 -8.66 -15.51
C ARG A 158 -14.99 -9.37 -16.85
N GLY A 159 -14.04 -10.30 -16.94
CA GLY A 159 -14.12 -11.32 -17.96
C GLY A 159 -15.48 -12.00 -17.81
N ARG A 160 -16.35 -11.86 -18.81
CA ARG A 160 -17.51 -12.75 -18.93
C ARG A 160 -16.94 -14.11 -19.34
N GLY A 161 -16.58 -14.91 -18.35
CA GLY A 161 -16.44 -16.35 -18.52
C GLY A 161 -17.82 -16.97 -18.52
#